data_AF-A0A9P7ET33-F1
#
_entry.id   AF-A0A9P7ET33-F1
#
_cell.length_a   1.000
_cell.length_b   1.000
_cell.length_c   1.000
_cell.angle_alpha   90.00
_cell.angle_beta   90.00
_cell.angle_gamma   90.00
#
_symmetry.space_group_name_H-M   'P 1'
#
loop_
_entity.id
_entity.type
_entity.pdbx_description
1 polymer ?
#
loop_
_entity_poly.entity_id
_entity_poly.type
_entity_poly.pdbx_seq_one_letter_code
_entity_poly.pdbx_strand_id
1 'polypeptide(L)'
;MPQGTQLCTCQHWARLRDQSCQQLLSRLLNERTAFAKSIPNFSDLITKLEREPESLTSFLKSMDSAANAARCDDTGSLKHTGLQYMLDDPAKDRFDPPILKSRSKALRGCNHPQTARLLGPARDIAEFDIDPQAYMDKVNAGEKKINAKQWPSMFYDMSLYDPKNKKKGLLGSRTLNQSNTGNPQNDAPPTPPRSSPGPAPPRSSPAPVS
;
A
#
# COMPACT_ATOMS: atom_id res chain seq x y z
N MET A 1 -13.41 18.14 -70.70
CA MET A 1 -14.42 18.38 -69.64
C MET A 1 -14.45 17.17 -68.72
N PRO A 2 -13.74 17.13 -67.58
CA PRO A 2 -13.92 16.05 -66.63
C PRO A 2 -15.08 16.39 -65.69
N GLN A 3 -16.10 15.53 -65.67
CA GLN A 3 -17.07 15.48 -64.58
C GLN A 3 -16.50 14.56 -63.50
N GLY A 4 -16.41 15.03 -62.27
CA GLY A 4 -15.78 14.27 -61.18
C GLY A 4 -16.27 14.74 -59.80
N THR A 5 -17.47 14.27 -59.44
CA THR A 5 -17.84 13.81 -58.10
C THR A 5 -17.42 14.69 -56.90
N GLN A 6 -18.19 15.74 -56.63
CA GLN A 6 -18.19 16.41 -55.33
C GLN A 6 -19.05 15.59 -54.34
N LEU A 7 -18.51 14.48 -53.82
CA LEU A 7 -19.15 13.77 -52.72
C LEU A 7 -19.06 14.63 -51.46
N CYS A 8 -20.25 14.95 -50.93
CA CYS A 8 -20.51 15.79 -49.79
C CYS A 8 -19.74 15.29 -48.54
N THR A 9 -18.70 16.02 -48.15
CA THR A 9 -17.75 15.63 -47.09
C THR A 9 -18.45 15.33 -45.75
N CYS A 10 -19.56 16.01 -45.42
CA CYS A 10 -20.33 15.76 -44.21
C CYS A 10 -20.91 14.34 -44.09
N GLN A 11 -21.39 13.73 -45.19
CA GLN A 11 -21.95 12.38 -45.15
C GLN A 11 -20.87 11.31 -44.95
N HIS A 12 -19.66 11.55 -45.46
CA HIS A 12 -18.51 10.66 -45.29
C HIS A 12 -18.01 10.64 -43.84
N TRP A 13 -17.87 11.82 -43.20
CA TRP A 13 -17.45 11.93 -41.79
C TRP A 13 -18.49 11.41 -40.80
N ALA A 14 -19.79 11.43 -41.16
CA ALA A 14 -20.84 10.80 -40.36
C ALA A 14 -20.73 9.26 -40.42
N ARG A 15 -20.57 8.70 -41.61
CA ARG A 15 -20.46 7.25 -41.83
C ARG A 15 -19.18 6.64 -41.24
N LEU A 16 -18.06 7.37 -41.28
CA LEU A 16 -16.80 6.95 -40.61
C LEU A 16 -16.90 6.99 -39.08
N ARG A 17 -17.59 7.99 -38.51
CA ARG A 17 -17.88 8.02 -37.07
C ARG A 17 -18.79 6.87 -36.66
N ASP A 18 -19.78 6.54 -37.48
CA ASP A 18 -20.71 5.45 -37.22
C ASP A 18 -20.01 4.08 -37.30
N GLN A 19 -19.12 3.87 -38.29
CA GLN A 19 -18.28 2.67 -38.38
C GLN A 19 -17.32 2.53 -37.19
N SER A 20 -16.67 3.63 -36.78
CA SER A 20 -15.80 3.65 -35.60
C SER A 20 -16.58 3.31 -34.32
N CYS A 21 -17.76 3.89 -34.13
CA CYS A 21 -18.65 3.57 -33.02
C CYS A 21 -19.08 2.09 -33.04
N GLN A 22 -19.47 1.55 -34.19
CA GLN A 22 -19.85 0.13 -34.30
C GLN A 22 -18.67 -0.82 -34.04
N GLN A 23 -17.46 -0.46 -34.47
CA GLN A 23 -16.24 -1.21 -34.16
C GLN A 23 -15.90 -1.18 -32.66
N LEU A 24 -16.04 -0.02 -32.00
CA LEU A 24 -15.86 0.09 -30.55
C LEU A 24 -16.90 -0.72 -29.79
N LEU A 25 -18.16 -0.66 -30.21
CA LEU A 25 -19.27 -1.34 -29.55
C LEU A 25 -19.15 -2.86 -29.69
N SER A 26 -18.78 -3.36 -30.88
CA SER A 26 -18.48 -4.78 -31.09
C SER A 26 -17.28 -5.27 -30.29
N ARG A 27 -16.22 -4.46 -30.16
CA ARG A 27 -15.07 -4.77 -29.31
C ARG A 27 -15.46 -4.86 -27.84
N LEU A 28 -16.22 -3.89 -27.32
CA LEU A 28 -16.70 -3.90 -25.94
C LEU A 28 -17.62 -5.09 -25.65
N LEU A 29 -18.48 -5.46 -26.58
CA LEU A 29 -19.34 -6.64 -26.45
C LEU A 29 -18.53 -7.95 -26.45
N ASN A 30 -17.49 -8.05 -27.28
CA ASN A 30 -16.59 -9.21 -27.28
C ASN A 30 -15.81 -9.31 -25.97
N GLU A 31 -15.31 -8.21 -25.44
CA GLU A 31 -14.61 -8.17 -24.15
C GLU A 31 -15.56 -8.53 -23.00
N ARG A 32 -16.79 -7.98 -22.99
CA ARG A 32 -17.83 -8.31 -22.01
C ARG A 32 -18.17 -9.80 -22.02
N THR A 33 -18.34 -10.39 -23.20
CA THR A 33 -18.69 -11.81 -23.33
C THR A 33 -17.53 -12.74 -22.99
N ALA A 34 -16.28 -12.37 -23.32
CA ALA A 34 -15.10 -13.12 -22.90
C ALA A 34 -14.93 -13.09 -21.38
N PHE A 35 -15.09 -11.92 -20.76
CA PHE A 35 -15.04 -11.75 -19.31
C PHE A 35 -16.14 -12.56 -18.61
N ALA A 36 -17.38 -12.49 -19.09
CA ALA A 36 -18.50 -13.22 -18.50
C ALA A 36 -18.36 -14.74 -18.60
N LYS A 37 -17.67 -15.27 -19.62
CA LYS A 37 -17.36 -16.71 -19.74
C LYS A 37 -16.23 -17.15 -18.81
N SER A 38 -15.33 -16.25 -18.43
CA SER A 38 -14.17 -16.57 -17.60
C SER A 38 -14.51 -16.74 -16.12
N ILE A 39 -15.60 -16.13 -15.65
CA ILE A 39 -16.03 -16.18 -14.25
C ILE A 39 -17.29 -17.05 -14.14
N PRO A 40 -17.23 -18.20 -13.47
CA PRO A 40 -18.40 -19.07 -13.32
C PRO A 40 -19.55 -18.33 -12.62
N ASN A 41 -20.78 -18.56 -13.09
CA ASN A 41 -22.04 -17.96 -12.62
C ASN A 41 -22.14 -16.42 -12.78
N PHE A 42 -21.20 -15.76 -13.46
CA PHE A 42 -21.19 -14.30 -13.57
C PHE A 42 -22.33 -13.74 -14.41
N SER A 43 -22.75 -14.47 -15.47
CA SER A 43 -23.87 -14.05 -16.32
C SER A 43 -25.19 -14.01 -15.54
N ASP A 44 -25.45 -15.03 -14.72
CA ASP A 44 -26.64 -15.08 -13.85
C ASP A 44 -26.61 -13.99 -12.79
N LEU A 45 -25.41 -13.69 -12.29
CA LEU A 45 -25.16 -12.62 -11.33
C LEU A 45 -25.47 -11.25 -11.95
N ILE A 46 -24.99 -10.95 -13.16
CA ILE A 46 -25.32 -9.70 -13.89
C ILE A 46 -26.83 -9.56 -14.07
N THR A 47 -27.51 -10.59 -14.58
CA THR A 47 -28.96 -10.54 -14.80
C THR A 47 -29.73 -10.32 -13.49
N LYS A 48 -29.24 -10.87 -12.37
CA LYS A 48 -29.80 -10.62 -11.04
C LYS A 48 -29.58 -9.17 -10.58
N LEU A 49 -28.40 -8.61 -10.83
CA LEU A 49 -28.07 -7.21 -10.48
C LEU A 49 -28.87 -6.19 -11.32
N GLU A 50 -29.14 -6.50 -12.60
CA GLU A 50 -29.97 -5.65 -13.47
C GLU A 50 -31.43 -5.56 -13.00
N ARG A 51 -31.94 -6.64 -12.39
CA ARG A 51 -33.32 -6.73 -11.90
C ARG A 51 -33.52 -6.07 -10.53
N GLU A 52 -32.46 -5.94 -9.74
CA GLU A 52 -32.53 -5.49 -8.34
C GLU A 52 -31.46 -4.42 -8.03
N PRO A 53 -31.80 -3.12 -8.12
CA PRO A 53 -30.81 -2.03 -8.05
C PRO A 53 -30.10 -1.91 -6.68
N GLU A 54 -30.75 -2.32 -5.59
CA GLU A 54 -30.13 -2.40 -4.26
C GLU A 54 -29.02 -3.47 -4.21
N SER A 55 -29.22 -4.57 -4.94
CA SER A 55 -28.25 -5.67 -5.07
C SER A 55 -26.99 -5.20 -5.80
N LEU A 56 -27.16 -4.40 -6.87
CA LEU A 56 -26.05 -3.75 -7.57
C LEU A 56 -25.25 -2.82 -6.65
N THR A 57 -25.93 -1.99 -5.87
CA THR A 57 -25.27 -1.08 -4.93
C THR A 57 -24.47 -1.84 -3.86
N SER A 58 -25.03 -2.94 -3.33
CA SER A 58 -24.34 -3.82 -2.38
C SER A 58 -23.13 -4.52 -2.99
N PHE A 59 -23.26 -4.98 -4.24
CA PHE A 59 -22.16 -5.59 -4.99
C PHE A 59 -21.01 -4.61 -5.24
N LEU A 60 -21.30 -3.39 -5.69
CA LEU A 60 -20.30 -2.34 -5.89
C LEU A 60 -19.59 -1.99 -4.58
N LYS A 61 -20.32 -1.83 -3.48
CA LYS A 61 -19.73 -1.63 -2.14
C LYS A 61 -18.82 -2.78 -1.74
N SER A 62 -19.20 -4.02 -2.07
CA SER A 62 -18.38 -5.21 -1.79
C SER A 62 -17.11 -5.23 -2.62
N MET A 63 -17.18 -4.84 -3.90
CA MET A 63 -16.00 -4.68 -4.76
C MET A 63 -15.06 -3.59 -4.24
N ASP A 64 -15.60 -2.43 -3.90
CA ASP A 64 -14.82 -1.33 -3.32
C ASP A 64 -14.16 -1.76 -2.01
N SER A 65 -14.89 -2.46 -1.15
CA SER A 65 -14.36 -3.03 0.09
C SER A 65 -13.23 -4.02 -0.17
N ALA A 66 -13.41 -4.95 -1.12
CA ALA A 66 -12.39 -5.94 -1.49
C ALA A 66 -11.14 -5.28 -2.09
N ALA A 67 -11.32 -4.30 -2.99
CA ALA A 67 -10.23 -3.53 -3.56
C ALA A 67 -9.49 -2.71 -2.48
N ASN A 68 -10.23 -2.09 -1.56
CA ASN A 68 -9.67 -1.39 -0.41
C ASN A 68 -8.89 -2.33 0.49
N ALA A 69 -9.43 -3.50 0.80
CA ALA A 69 -8.78 -4.51 1.62
C ALA A 69 -7.48 -4.98 0.97
N ALA A 70 -7.50 -5.36 -0.32
CA ALA A 70 -6.32 -5.79 -1.05
C ALA A 70 -5.22 -4.72 -1.06
N ARG A 71 -5.55 -3.44 -1.30
CA ARG A 71 -4.57 -2.33 -1.24
C ARG A 71 -4.01 -2.10 0.16
N CYS A 72 -4.85 -2.31 1.18
CA CYS A 72 -4.48 -2.09 2.57
C CYS A 72 -3.73 -3.27 3.18
N ASP A 73 -3.75 -4.47 2.58
CA ASP A 73 -3.17 -5.66 3.20
C ASP A 73 -1.64 -5.57 3.24
N ASP A 74 -1.02 -5.27 2.10
CA ASP A 74 0.44 -5.13 1.96
C ASP A 74 1.02 -4.04 2.88
N THR A 75 0.32 -2.90 2.97
CA THR A 75 0.80 -1.72 3.71
C THR A 75 0.29 -1.65 5.15
N GLY A 76 -0.80 -2.37 5.44
CA GLY A 76 -1.50 -2.33 6.72
C GLY A 76 -0.75 -3.07 7.81
N SER A 77 -0.05 -4.16 7.48
CA SER A 77 0.81 -4.90 8.39
C SER A 77 2.13 -4.14 8.65
N LEU A 78 2.71 -3.56 7.60
CA LEU A 78 3.97 -2.83 7.65
C LEU A 78 3.96 -1.64 8.61
N LYS A 79 2.80 -0.99 8.83
CA LYS A 79 2.70 0.14 9.77
C LYS A 79 3.04 -0.21 11.22
N HIS A 80 2.95 -1.50 11.60
CA HIS A 80 3.26 -1.97 12.95
C HIS A 80 4.65 -2.58 13.01
N THR A 81 4.99 -3.46 12.06
CA THR A 81 6.33 -4.06 11.96
C THR A 81 7.39 -2.99 11.68
N GLY A 82 7.03 -1.99 10.89
CA GLY A 82 7.89 -0.87 10.50
C GLY A 82 8.46 -0.06 11.67
N LEU A 83 7.77 -0.04 12.81
CA LEU A 83 8.24 0.64 14.01
C LEU A 83 9.51 0.00 14.59
N GLN A 84 9.70 -1.30 14.39
CA GLN A 84 10.88 -2.00 14.90
C GLN A 84 12.16 -1.52 14.19
N TYR A 85 12.09 -1.19 12.90
CA TYR A 85 13.23 -0.66 12.14
C TYR A 85 13.61 0.78 12.50
N MET A 86 12.79 1.48 13.28
CA MET A 86 13.12 2.83 13.77
C MET A 86 13.98 2.82 15.02
N LEU A 87 14.10 1.67 15.70
CA LEU A 87 14.91 1.50 16.90
C LEU A 87 16.36 1.17 16.50
N ASP A 88 17.32 1.56 17.34
CA ASP A 88 18.74 1.29 17.07
C ASP A 88 19.09 -0.19 17.32
N ASP A 89 18.56 -0.76 18.41
CA ASP A 89 18.59 -2.19 18.73
C ASP A 89 17.15 -2.68 19.04
N PRO A 90 16.44 -3.31 18.08
CA PRO A 90 15.06 -3.76 18.29
C PRO A 90 14.88 -4.79 19.43
N ALA A 91 15.96 -5.45 19.87
CA ALA A 91 15.91 -6.41 20.97
C ALA A 91 15.98 -5.74 22.35
N LYS A 92 16.55 -4.53 22.44
CA LYS A 92 16.80 -3.82 23.71
C LYS A 92 15.97 -2.55 23.84
N ASP A 93 15.90 -1.78 22.77
CA ASP A 93 15.27 -0.47 22.77
C ASP A 93 13.76 -0.60 22.66
N ARG A 94 13.07 0.39 23.22
CA ARG A 94 11.61 0.49 23.14
C ARG A 94 11.21 1.94 22.90
N PHE A 95 9.97 2.10 22.44
CA PHE A 95 9.39 3.42 22.35
C PHE A 95 9.01 3.95 23.73
N ASP A 96 9.38 5.19 23.99
CA ASP A 96 8.97 5.97 25.15
C ASP A 96 8.34 7.30 24.69
N PRO A 97 7.03 7.50 24.88
CA PRO A 97 6.06 6.57 25.48
C PRO A 97 5.74 5.34 24.59
N PRO A 98 5.29 4.19 25.15
CA PRO A 98 5.03 3.00 24.36
C PRO A 98 3.98 3.18 23.25
N ILE A 99 4.35 2.84 22.00
CA ILE A 99 3.43 2.85 20.85
C ILE A 99 2.69 1.50 20.76
N LEU A 100 1.45 1.46 21.25
CA LEU A 100 0.60 0.27 21.16
C LEU A 100 -0.04 0.11 19.77
N LYS A 101 -0.20 -1.13 19.30
CA LYS A 101 -0.87 -1.41 18.01
C LYS A 101 -2.32 -0.93 17.95
N SER A 102 -3.00 -0.89 19.09
CA SER A 102 -4.38 -0.43 19.24
C SER A 102 -4.54 1.10 19.23
N ARG A 103 -3.44 1.85 19.37
CA ARG A 103 -3.44 3.31 19.43
C ARG A 103 -3.51 3.91 18.01
N SER A 104 -4.13 5.09 17.92
CA SER A 104 -4.30 5.82 16.65
C SER A 104 -2.96 6.17 15.98
N LYS A 105 -2.93 6.17 14.64
CA LYS A 105 -1.80 6.66 13.83
C LYS A 105 -1.48 8.14 14.11
N ALA A 106 -2.44 8.91 14.62
CA ALA A 106 -2.23 10.31 14.99
C ALA A 106 -1.21 10.49 16.13
N LEU A 107 -0.96 9.46 16.95
CA LEU A 107 -0.05 9.54 18.09
C LEU A 107 1.42 9.27 17.75
N ARG A 108 1.74 9.09 16.46
CA ARG A 108 3.12 8.89 15.98
C ARG A 108 3.47 9.94 14.92
N GLY A 109 4.73 9.96 14.47
CA GLY A 109 5.24 10.99 13.57
C GLY A 109 5.76 12.18 14.37
N CYS A 110 5.27 13.39 14.13
CA CYS A 110 5.67 14.59 14.87
C CYS A 110 5.13 14.66 16.31
N ASN A 111 4.21 13.76 16.70
CA ASN A 111 3.59 13.72 18.03
C ASN A 111 4.28 12.76 19.01
N HIS A 112 5.34 12.08 18.58
CA HIS A 112 6.08 11.15 19.42
C HIS A 112 7.58 11.46 19.30
N PRO A 113 8.32 11.62 20.41
CA PRO A 113 9.68 12.17 20.41
C PRO A 113 10.64 11.37 19.53
N GLN A 114 10.73 10.05 19.69
CA GLN A 114 11.63 9.22 18.88
C GLN A 114 11.32 9.26 17.38
N THR A 115 10.03 9.20 16.99
CA THR A 115 9.67 9.28 15.55
C THR A 115 9.80 10.68 14.99
N ALA A 116 9.55 11.71 15.82
CA ALA A 116 9.70 13.12 15.44
C ALA A 116 11.18 13.45 15.19
N ARG A 117 12.07 12.92 16.02
CA ARG A 117 13.52 13.05 15.84
C ARG A 117 13.97 12.50 14.49
N LEU A 118 13.48 11.32 14.09
CA LEU A 118 13.81 10.67 12.81
C LEU A 118 13.26 11.42 11.58
N LEU A 119 12.05 11.97 11.70
CA LEU A 119 11.39 12.73 10.63
C LEU A 119 11.86 14.19 10.54
N GLY A 120 12.40 14.72 11.64
CA GLY A 120 12.89 16.08 11.74
C GLY A 120 14.07 16.34 10.81
N PRO A 121 14.25 17.57 10.29
CA PRO A 121 15.41 17.93 9.48
C PRO A 121 16.73 17.65 10.20
N ALA A 122 17.69 17.03 9.52
CA ALA A 122 19.01 16.73 10.11
C ALA A 122 19.71 17.96 10.73
N ARG A 123 19.53 19.14 10.10
CA ARG A 123 20.09 20.41 10.59
C ARG A 123 19.53 20.86 11.94
N ASP A 124 18.29 20.48 12.23
CA ASP A 124 17.52 20.95 13.37
C ASP A 124 17.59 19.94 14.55
N ILE A 125 18.31 18.81 14.39
CA ILE A 125 18.42 17.76 15.42
C ILE A 125 19.14 18.25 16.67
N ALA A 126 20.15 19.11 16.53
CA ALA A 126 20.81 19.71 17.69
C ALA A 126 19.85 20.59 18.51
N GLU A 127 18.91 21.29 17.87
CA GLU A 127 17.85 22.04 18.55
C GLU A 127 16.82 21.09 19.17
N PHE A 128 16.46 20.02 18.45
CA PHE A 128 15.52 19.00 18.92
C PHE A 128 16.03 18.30 20.19
N ASP A 129 17.31 17.91 20.23
CA ASP A 129 17.89 17.13 21.34
C ASP A 129 18.03 17.96 22.64
N ILE A 130 17.94 19.29 22.57
CA ILE A 130 17.92 20.17 23.76
C ILE A 130 16.56 20.10 24.46
N ASP A 131 15.47 20.27 23.72
CA ASP A 131 14.10 20.18 24.23
C ASP A 131 13.17 19.61 23.14
N PRO A 132 12.99 18.28 23.12
CA PRO A 132 12.15 17.62 22.15
C PRO A 132 10.70 18.11 22.18
N GLN A 133 10.15 18.38 23.37
CA GLN A 133 8.75 18.74 23.52
C GLN A 133 8.48 20.14 22.97
N ALA A 134 9.32 21.12 23.35
CA ALA A 134 9.19 22.47 22.82
C ALA A 134 9.38 22.53 21.30
N TYR A 135 10.28 21.70 20.74
CA TYR A 135 10.43 21.61 19.29
C TYR A 135 9.18 21.04 18.62
N MET A 136 8.62 19.94 19.14
CA MET A 136 7.40 19.34 18.61
C MET A 136 6.21 20.32 18.68
N ASP A 137 6.08 21.08 19.76
CA ASP A 137 5.03 22.07 19.92
C ASP A 137 5.14 23.20 18.88
N LYS A 138 6.35 23.70 18.60
CA LYS A 138 6.59 24.71 17.53
C LYS A 138 6.24 24.17 16.15
N VAL A 139 6.52 22.89 15.88
CA VAL A 139 6.17 22.25 14.61
C VAL A 139 4.65 22.12 14.49
N ASN A 140 3.98 21.68 15.56
CA ASN A 140 2.53 21.51 15.60
C ASN A 140 1.77 22.84 15.54
N ALA A 141 2.30 23.90 16.14
CA ALA A 141 1.79 25.27 16.04
C ALA A 141 2.04 25.91 14.65
N GLY A 142 2.91 25.30 13.82
CA GLY A 142 3.26 25.82 12.50
C GLY A 142 4.31 26.94 12.50
N GLU A 143 4.91 27.23 13.65
CA GLU A 143 6.01 28.20 13.80
C GLU A 143 7.29 27.70 13.13
N LYS A 144 7.59 26.39 13.27
CA LYS A 144 8.71 25.73 12.62
C LYS A 144 8.23 24.94 11.39
N LYS A 145 8.36 25.53 10.20
CA LYS A 145 7.98 24.88 8.93
C LYS A 145 9.09 23.98 8.40
N ILE A 146 8.78 22.69 8.26
CA ILE A 146 9.64 21.71 7.60
C ILE A 146 9.37 21.76 6.09
N ASN A 147 10.37 22.17 5.32
CA ASN A 147 10.25 22.26 3.86
C ASN A 147 10.72 20.95 3.19
N ALA A 148 10.16 20.62 2.03
CA ALA A 148 10.56 19.45 1.24
C ALA A 148 12.04 19.46 0.78
N LYS A 149 12.72 20.61 0.83
CA LYS A 149 14.16 20.73 0.57
C LYS A 149 15.04 20.23 1.72
N GLN A 150 14.43 20.00 2.89
CA GLN A 150 15.11 19.52 4.08
C GLN A 150 14.86 18.02 4.21
N TRP A 151 15.94 17.26 4.11
CA TRP A 151 15.89 15.83 4.28
C TRP A 151 15.81 15.47 5.78
N PRO A 152 14.94 14.52 6.16
CA PRO A 152 14.87 14.00 7.52
C PRO A 152 16.19 13.41 8.02
N SER A 153 16.40 13.43 9.34
CA SER A 153 17.60 12.89 9.99
C SER A 153 17.76 11.38 9.75
N MET A 154 16.66 10.65 9.58
CA MET A 154 16.71 9.23 9.23
C MET A 154 17.40 8.95 7.90
N PHE A 155 17.67 9.94 7.05
CA PHE A 155 18.46 9.77 5.83
C PHE A 155 19.94 10.03 6.02
N TYR A 156 20.38 10.52 7.18
CA TYR A 156 21.78 10.87 7.41
C TYR A 156 22.44 9.97 8.43
N ASP A 157 23.71 9.65 8.19
CA ASP A 157 24.61 9.34 9.29
C ASP A 157 24.94 10.65 10.02
N MET A 158 24.37 10.81 11.21
CA MET A 158 24.54 12.02 12.02
C MET A 158 26.00 12.25 12.46
N SER A 159 26.86 11.23 12.46
CA SER A 159 28.29 11.38 12.74
C SER A 159 29.06 12.03 11.59
N LEU A 160 28.57 11.87 10.36
CA LEU A 160 29.18 12.39 9.14
C LEU A 160 28.48 13.64 8.60
N TYR A 161 27.32 13.98 9.16
CA TYR A 161 26.50 15.09 8.70
C TYR A 161 27.24 16.43 8.80
N ASP A 162 27.29 17.16 7.69
CA ASP A 162 27.82 18.51 7.61
C ASP A 162 26.74 19.48 7.10
N PRO A 163 26.33 20.49 7.88
CA PRO A 163 25.36 21.49 7.46
C PRO A 163 25.73 22.24 6.17
N LYS A 164 27.03 22.40 5.90
CA LYS A 164 27.54 23.08 4.69
C LYS A 164 27.53 22.15 3.47
N ASN A 165 27.73 20.85 3.68
CA ASN A 165 27.72 19.83 2.64
C ASN A 165 26.64 18.77 2.90
N LYS A 166 25.42 19.07 2.44
CA LYS A 166 24.24 18.20 2.59
C LYS A 166 24.33 16.83 1.90
N LYS A 167 25.36 16.57 1.08
CA LYS A 167 25.55 15.24 0.48
C LYS A 167 26.32 14.31 1.41
N LYS A 168 27.07 14.86 2.37
CA LYS A 168 27.90 14.08 3.27
C LYS A 168 27.00 13.32 4.25
N GLY A 169 27.18 12.00 4.29
CA GLY A 169 26.37 11.11 5.12
C GLY A 169 24.95 10.85 4.61
N LEU A 170 24.55 11.40 3.45
CA LEU A 170 23.21 11.18 2.87
C LEU A 170 23.03 9.72 2.43
N LEU A 171 21.87 9.14 2.75
CA LEU A 171 21.53 7.71 2.64
C LEU A 171 22.48 6.78 3.41
N GLY A 172 23.31 7.32 4.31
CA GLY A 172 24.27 6.56 5.12
C GLY A 172 23.74 6.15 6.48
N SER A 173 22.51 6.52 6.84
CA SER A 173 21.95 6.22 8.16
C SER A 173 21.84 4.71 8.39
N ARG A 174 22.02 4.31 9.64
CA ARG A 174 21.77 2.92 10.06
C ARG A 174 20.34 2.50 9.78
N THR A 175 19.36 3.34 10.15
CA THR A 175 17.92 3.06 10.02
C THR A 175 17.52 2.63 8.60
N LEU A 176 18.13 3.21 7.57
CA LEU A 176 17.89 2.79 6.18
C LEU A 176 18.61 1.49 5.82
N ASN A 177 19.85 1.34 6.29
CA ASN A 177 20.71 0.20 5.98
C ASN A 177 20.37 -1.08 6.77
N GLN A 178 19.59 -0.99 7.86
CA GLN A 178 19.11 -2.15 8.63
C GLN A 178 18.33 -3.16 7.78
N SER A 179 17.70 -2.71 6.69
CA SER A 179 16.98 -3.59 5.75
C SER A 179 17.89 -4.54 4.95
N ASN A 180 19.20 -4.28 4.90
CA ASN A 180 20.15 -5.03 4.08
C ASN A 180 21.09 -5.94 4.91
N THR A 181 21.18 -5.73 6.22
CA THR A 181 22.09 -6.46 7.12
C THR A 181 21.31 -7.11 8.24
N GLY A 182 20.93 -8.37 8.05
CA GLY A 182 20.40 -9.21 9.13
C GLY A 182 19.01 -9.78 8.87
N ASN A 183 18.91 -10.70 7.92
CA ASN A 183 17.96 -11.79 8.07
C ASN A 183 18.69 -13.00 8.68
N PRO A 184 18.68 -13.20 10.01
CA PRO A 184 19.18 -14.45 10.60
C PRO A 184 18.34 -15.66 10.17
N GLN A 185 17.20 -15.46 9.49
CA GLN A 185 16.36 -16.53 8.97
C GLN A 185 16.92 -17.17 7.68
N ASN A 186 18.00 -16.64 7.10
CA ASN A 186 18.69 -17.26 5.97
C ASN A 186 19.80 -18.25 6.39
N ASP A 187 20.15 -18.31 7.68
CA ASP A 187 21.19 -19.21 8.21
C ASP A 187 20.60 -20.47 8.90
N ALA A 188 19.28 -20.64 8.90
CA ALA A 188 18.66 -21.88 9.32
C ALA A 188 18.92 -22.97 8.26
N PRO A 189 19.39 -24.18 8.62
CA PRO A 189 19.47 -25.28 7.68
C PRO A 189 18.08 -25.51 7.06
N PRO A 190 18.00 -25.84 5.76
CA PRO A 190 16.71 -26.03 5.09
C PRO A 190 15.87 -27.01 5.89
N THR A 191 14.69 -26.57 6.31
CA THR A 191 13.73 -27.43 6.98
C THR A 191 13.44 -28.61 6.06
N PRO A 192 13.52 -29.86 6.55
CA PRO A 192 13.20 -31.02 5.72
C PRO A 192 11.76 -30.88 5.21
N PRO A 193 11.49 -31.35 3.98
CA PRO A 193 10.16 -31.27 3.39
C PRO A 193 9.14 -31.88 4.36
N ARG A 194 8.08 -31.12 4.64
CA ARG A 194 6.99 -31.53 5.50
C ARG A 194 6.45 -32.86 4.97
N SER A 195 6.63 -33.94 5.73
CA SER A 195 6.05 -35.24 5.42
C SER A 195 4.54 -35.06 5.22
N SER A 196 4.03 -35.55 4.09
CA SER A 196 2.61 -35.51 3.74
C SER A 196 1.75 -36.03 4.91
N PRO A 197 0.58 -35.42 5.18
CA PRO A 197 -0.34 -35.97 6.17
C PRO A 197 -0.69 -37.40 5.78
N GLY A 198 -0.45 -38.35 6.69
CA GLY A 198 -0.90 -39.73 6.52
C GLY A 198 -2.42 -39.80 6.37
N PRO A 199 -2.95 -40.89 5.78
CA PRO A 199 -4.37 -41.04 5.54
C PRO A 199 -5.16 -40.95 6.86
N ALA A 200 -6.27 -40.21 6.81
CA ALA A 200 -7.16 -40.02 7.95
C ALA A 200 -7.64 -41.38 8.52
N PRO A 201 -7.75 -41.53 9.85
CA PRO A 201 -8.26 -42.75 10.45
C PRO A 201 -9.72 -43.00 10.03
N PRO A 202 -10.13 -44.27 9.86
CA PRO A 202 -11.49 -44.60 9.46
C PRO A 202 -12.49 -44.17 10.53
N ARG A 203 -13.59 -43.55 10.08
CA ARG A 203 -14.74 -43.17 10.89
C ARG A 203 -15.32 -44.41 11.58
N SER A 204 -15.39 -44.42 12.90
CA SER A 204 -16.13 -45.42 13.66
C SER A 204 -17.63 -45.30 13.37
N SER A 205 -18.24 -46.39 12.91
CA SER A 205 -19.70 -46.50 12.73
C SER A 205 -20.43 -46.39 14.06
N PRO A 206 -21.62 -45.76 14.11
CA PRO A 206 -22.42 -45.71 15.34
C PRO A 206 -22.98 -47.08 15.69
N ALA A 207 -22.95 -47.41 16.99
CA ALA A 207 -23.52 -48.64 17.54
C ALA A 207 -25.06 -48.67 17.39
N PRO A 208 -25.67 -49.85 17.19
CA PRO A 208 -27.12 -49.97 17.13
C PRO A 208 -27.72 -49.74 18.53
N VAL A 209 -28.68 -48.81 18.59
CA VAL A 209 -29.52 -48.61 19.76
C VAL A 209 -30.46 -49.81 19.85
N SER A 210 -30.43 -50.51 20.99
CA SER A 210 -31.35 -51.60 21.32
C SER A 210 -32.72 -51.08 21.74
#